data_AF-A0A0C9YZ08-F1
#
_entry.id   AF-A0A0C9YZ08-F1
#
_cell.length_a   1.000
_cell.length_b   1.000
_cell.length_c   1.000
_cell.angle_alpha   90.00
_cell.angle_beta   90.00
_cell.angle_gamma   90.00
#
_symmetry.space_group_name_H-M   'P 1'
#
loop_
_entity.id
_entity.type
_entity.pdbx_description
1 polymer ?
#
loop_
_entity_poly.entity_id
_entity_poly.type
_entity_poly.pdbx_seq_one_letter_code
_entity_poly.pdbx_strand_id
1 'polypeptide(L)'
;SRTYELDVVQHPQRTAEFGAATLSRLPLAPPIVVQLIVRDRFGNSIIPEVELPFLIAHLSLYSDDGTRSLDMGRSPGSNSPPRRLLYGNLVSSPQKLRDLSGRLGLYFLFPDVSIRWRGRFQLGVSLLRLSE
;
A
#
# COMPACT_ATOMS: atom_id res chain seq x y z
N SER A 1 17.80 -13.39 -14.67
CA SER A 1 16.42 -13.03 -14.29
C SER A 1 16.39 -11.57 -13.88
N ARG A 2 15.22 -10.92 -13.91
CA ARG A 2 15.03 -9.59 -13.30
C ARG A 2 14.76 -9.75 -11.81
N THR A 3 15.09 -8.75 -11.02
CA THR A 3 14.71 -8.67 -9.61
C THR A 3 13.84 -7.44 -9.39
N TYR A 4 12.85 -7.57 -8.52
CA TYR A 4 11.92 -6.51 -8.17
C TYR A 4 12.02 -6.27 -6.67
N GLU A 5 12.18 -5.01 -6.28
CA GLU A 5 12.31 -4.57 -4.90
C GLU A 5 11.34 -3.40 -4.68
N LEU A 6 10.66 -3.43 -3.53
CA LEU A 6 9.75 -2.37 -3.10
C LEU A 6 10.40 -1.64 -1.93
N ASP A 7 10.62 -0.34 -2.09
CA ASP A 7 11.14 0.52 -1.03
C ASP A 7 10.07 1.51 -0.57
N VAL A 8 9.75 1.52 0.72
CA VAL A 8 8.73 2.43 1.28
C VAL A 8 9.39 3.77 1.57
N VAL A 9 9.37 4.67 0.58
CA VAL A 9 10.01 5.98 0.68
C VAL A 9 9.20 7.00 1.50
N GLN A 10 7.91 6.74 1.72
CA GLN A 10 7.09 7.53 2.66
C GLN A 10 6.18 6.61 3.46
N HIS A 11 6.39 6.59 4.79
CA HIS A 11 5.59 5.82 5.73
C HIS A 11 4.41 6.64 6.25
N PRO A 12 3.22 6.04 6.41
CA PRO A 12 2.11 6.67 7.10
C PRO A 12 2.37 6.70 8.61
N GLN A 13 1.94 7.77 9.27
CA GLN A 13 2.16 7.94 10.71
C GLN A 13 0.88 7.80 11.52
N ARG A 14 -0.24 8.31 10.99
CA ARG A 14 -1.52 8.32 11.70
C ARG A 14 -2.71 8.43 10.75
N THR A 15 -3.87 8.05 11.25
CA THR A 15 -5.19 8.32 10.69
C THR A 15 -6.19 8.43 11.85
N ALA A 16 -7.43 8.79 11.56
CA ALA A 16 -8.54 8.71 12.53
C ALA A 16 -9.42 7.52 12.17
N GLU A 17 -9.79 6.72 13.16
CA GLU A 17 -10.80 5.69 12.99
C GLU A 17 -12.15 6.32 12.60
N PHE A 18 -12.91 5.63 11.75
CA PHE A 18 -14.21 6.13 11.29
C PHE A 18 -15.39 5.24 11.70
N GLY A 19 -15.13 4.05 12.24
CA GLY A 19 -16.14 3.13 12.75
C GLY A 19 -17.26 2.84 11.75
N ALA A 20 -18.49 3.25 12.08
CA ALA A 20 -19.65 3.11 11.20
C ALA A 20 -19.83 4.29 10.22
N ALA A 21 -19.19 5.44 10.48
CA ALA A 21 -19.33 6.68 9.72
C ALA A 21 -18.41 6.71 8.49
N THR A 22 -18.70 5.88 7.48
CA THR A 22 -17.86 5.74 6.26
C THR A 22 -17.59 7.06 5.53
N LEU A 23 -18.53 8.02 5.58
CA LEU A 23 -18.39 9.33 4.94
C LEU A 23 -17.44 10.29 5.70
N SER A 24 -17.09 9.99 6.94
CA SER A 24 -16.19 10.79 7.79
C SER A 24 -14.77 10.24 7.83
N ARG A 25 -14.44 9.34 6.90
CA ARG A 25 -13.11 8.72 6.83
C ARG A 25 -12.03 9.76 6.55
N LEU A 26 -10.94 9.69 7.33
CA LEU A 26 -9.73 10.45 7.08
C LEU A 26 -8.66 9.52 6.53
N PRO A 27 -7.95 9.88 5.45
CA PRO A 27 -6.88 9.04 4.94
C PRO A 27 -5.69 8.99 5.92
N LEU A 28 -4.81 8.03 5.71
CA LEU A 28 -3.50 7.95 6.35
C LEU A 28 -2.67 9.18 5.98
N ALA A 29 -2.03 9.74 7.00
CA ALA A 29 -1.19 10.92 6.89
C ALA A 29 0.21 10.64 7.47
N PRO A 30 1.28 10.93 6.71
CA PRO A 30 1.28 11.22 5.28
C PRO A 30 0.84 9.98 4.44
N PRO A 31 0.49 10.12 3.16
CA PRO A 31 0.10 8.97 2.33
C PRO A 31 1.27 8.02 2.09
N ILE A 32 1.00 6.76 1.79
CA ILE A 32 2.08 5.80 1.53
C ILE A 32 2.62 6.03 0.12
N VAL A 33 3.95 6.09 0.01
CA VAL A 33 4.66 6.15 -1.27
C VAL A 33 5.68 5.03 -1.29
N VAL A 34 5.63 4.21 -2.34
CA VAL A 34 6.52 3.05 -2.50
C VAL A 34 7.25 3.17 -3.82
N GLN A 35 8.57 3.14 -3.81
CA GLN A 35 9.39 3.07 -5.00
C GLN A 35 9.51 1.62 -5.47
N LEU A 36 9.29 1.38 -6.76
CA LEU A 36 9.62 0.13 -7.42
C LEU A 36 11.01 0.22 -8.03
N ILE A 37 11.90 -0.66 -7.58
CA ILE A 37 13.25 -0.81 -8.12
C ILE A 37 13.29 -2.13 -8.89
N VAL A 38 13.51 -2.04 -10.21
CA VAL A 38 13.66 -3.20 -11.08
C VAL A 38 15.10 -3.26 -11.55
N ARG A 39 15.79 -4.39 -11.31
CA ARG A 39 17.15 -4.61 -11.79
C ARG A 39 17.19 -5.69 -12.86
N ASP A 40 18.06 -5.50 -13.86
CA ASP A 40 18.36 -6.51 -14.86
C ASP A 40 19.25 -7.64 -14.28
N ARG A 41 19.62 -8.61 -15.12
CA ARG A 41 20.49 -9.74 -14.71
C ARG A 41 21.91 -9.32 -14.28
N PHE A 42 22.32 -8.10 -14.61
CA PHE A 42 23.62 -7.53 -14.30
C PHE A 42 23.56 -6.59 -13.09
N GLY A 43 22.38 -6.40 -12.49
CA GLY A 43 22.17 -5.53 -11.34
C GLY A 43 21.90 -4.07 -11.69
N ASN A 44 21.79 -3.72 -12.97
CA ASN A 44 21.49 -2.34 -13.39
C ASN A 44 20.01 -2.03 -13.19
N SER A 45 19.71 -0.86 -12.64
CA SER A 45 18.34 -0.36 -12.56
C SER A 45 17.78 -0.08 -13.96
N ILE A 46 16.59 -0.61 -14.23
CA ILE A 46 15.91 -0.47 -15.53
C ILE A 46 14.44 -0.07 -15.35
N ILE A 47 13.84 0.49 -16.40
CA ILE A 47 12.39 0.73 -16.49
C ILE A 47 11.81 -0.31 -17.46
N PRO A 48 11.02 -1.30 -16.98
CA PRO A 48 10.51 -2.36 -17.84
C PRO A 48 9.21 -1.94 -18.56
N GLU A 49 9.31 -1.04 -19.54
CA GLU A 49 8.17 -0.37 -20.22
C GLU A 49 7.01 -1.30 -20.60
N VAL A 50 7.31 -2.45 -21.20
CA VAL A 50 6.29 -3.42 -21.66
C VAL A 50 5.57 -4.11 -20.50
N GLU A 51 6.23 -4.26 -19.35
CA GLU A 51 5.65 -4.94 -18.19
C GLU A 51 4.85 -4.00 -17.28
N LEU A 52 5.17 -2.69 -17.28
CA LEU A 52 4.56 -1.72 -16.37
C LEU A 52 3.02 -1.77 -16.30
N PRO A 53 2.28 -1.90 -17.43
CA PRO A 53 0.81 -1.94 -17.38
C PRO A 53 0.25 -3.14 -16.61
N PHE A 54 1.05 -4.20 -16.44
CA PHE A 54 0.65 -5.44 -15.78
C PHE A 54 1.11 -5.50 -14.33
N LEU A 55 1.91 -4.55 -13.86
CA LEU A 55 2.35 -4.50 -12.47
C LEU A 55 1.35 -3.68 -11.65
N ILE A 56 0.99 -4.20 -10.48
CA ILE A 56 0.22 -3.46 -9.48
C ILE A 56 0.83 -3.69 -8.09
N ALA A 57 0.69 -2.70 -7.21
CA ALA A 57 0.95 -2.88 -5.79
C ALA A 57 -0.38 -2.94 -5.04
N HIS A 58 -0.50 -3.90 -4.12
CA HIS A 58 -1.66 -4.08 -3.25
C HIS A 58 -1.28 -3.86 -1.79
N LEU A 59 -2.09 -3.09 -1.07
CA LEU A 59 -1.97 -2.90 0.38
C LEU A 59 -2.81 -3.89 1.16
N SER A 60 -2.22 -4.40 2.22
CA SER A 60 -2.85 -5.29 3.20
C SER A 60 -2.58 -4.78 4.61
N LEU A 61 -3.48 -5.11 5.54
CA LEU A 61 -3.37 -4.70 6.94
C LEU A 61 -2.92 -5.88 7.79
N TYR A 62 -1.96 -5.64 8.68
CA TYR A 62 -1.46 -6.62 9.63
C TYR A 62 -1.57 -6.10 11.06
N SER A 63 -1.50 -7.02 12.01
CA SER A 63 -1.30 -6.70 13.43
C SER A 63 -0.03 -5.86 13.65
N ASP A 64 0.07 -5.22 14.82
CA ASP A 64 1.20 -4.36 15.22
C ASP A 64 2.57 -5.06 15.10
N ASP A 65 2.60 -6.37 15.31
CA ASP A 65 3.80 -7.22 15.16
C ASP A 65 4.05 -7.72 13.72
N GLY A 66 3.15 -7.41 12.78
CA GLY A 66 3.25 -7.83 11.37
C GLY A 66 2.92 -9.29 11.10
N THR A 67 2.51 -10.09 12.09
CA THR A 67 2.42 -11.56 11.95
C THR A 67 1.09 -12.04 11.38
N ARG A 68 0.00 -11.28 11.59
CA ARG A 68 -1.36 -11.72 11.26
C ARG A 68 -2.08 -10.74 10.35
N SER A 69 -2.57 -11.23 9.22
CA SER A 69 -3.45 -10.45 8.33
C SER A 69 -4.75 -10.08 9.04
N LEU A 70 -5.20 -8.85 8.84
CA LEU A 70 -6.38 -8.24 9.43
C LEU A 70 -7.37 -7.74 8.37
N ASP A 71 -7.59 -8.54 7.32
CA ASP A 71 -8.54 -8.21 6.25
C ASP A 71 -9.95 -7.92 6.77
N MET A 72 -10.37 -8.67 7.80
CA MET A 72 -11.67 -8.56 8.44
C MET A 72 -11.52 -8.48 9.96
N GLY A 73 -12.22 -7.55 10.60
CA GLY A 73 -12.22 -7.41 12.06
C GLY A 73 -13.58 -7.00 12.62
N ARG A 74 -13.80 -7.32 13.90
CA ARG A 74 -15.01 -6.93 14.63
C ARG A 74 -14.81 -5.62 15.35
N SER A 75 -15.89 -4.88 15.57
CA SER A 75 -15.87 -3.77 16.52
C SER A 75 -15.58 -4.32 17.92
N PRO A 76 -14.65 -3.73 18.69
CA PRO A 76 -14.46 -4.10 20.09
C PRO A 76 -15.81 -4.06 20.84
N GLY A 77 -16.13 -5.13 21.56
CA GLY A 77 -17.36 -5.20 22.38
C GLY A 77 -18.68 -5.38 21.63
N SER A 78 -18.66 -5.69 20.32
CA SER A 78 -19.89 -5.84 19.51
C SER A 78 -20.04 -7.25 18.93
N ASN A 79 -21.28 -7.77 18.95
CA ASN A 79 -21.67 -8.99 18.22
C ASN A 79 -21.98 -8.73 16.73
N SER A 80 -21.65 -7.55 16.20
CA SER A 80 -21.80 -7.26 14.77
C SER A 80 -20.90 -8.17 13.91
N PRO A 81 -21.32 -8.48 12.67
CA PRO A 81 -20.50 -9.24 11.75
C PRO A 81 -19.17 -8.52 11.50
N PRO A 82 -18.08 -9.26 11.27
CA PRO A 82 -16.79 -8.67 10.96
C PRO A 82 -16.89 -7.82 9.69
N ARG A 83 -16.15 -6.72 9.66
CA ARG A 83 -16.09 -5.76 8.54
C ARG A 83 -14.64 -5.57 8.10
N ARG A 84 -14.44 -5.14 6.85
CA ARG A 84 -13.12 -4.75 6.36
C ARG A 84 -12.58 -3.59 7.19
N LEU A 85 -11.34 -3.74 7.64
CA LEU A 85 -10.66 -2.75 8.46
C LEU A 85 -9.96 -1.70 7.62
N LEU A 86 -9.23 -2.13 6.60
CA LEU A 86 -8.57 -1.25 5.64
C LEU A 86 -9.56 -0.85 4.54
N TYR A 87 -9.62 0.43 4.23
CA TYR A 87 -10.62 1.00 3.34
C TYR A 87 -10.01 2.04 2.40
N GLY A 88 -10.63 2.27 1.24
CA GLY A 88 -10.18 3.20 0.21
C GLY A 88 -9.53 2.51 -0.98
N ASN A 89 -8.57 3.19 -1.62
CA ASN A 89 -7.85 2.72 -2.79
C ASN A 89 -6.64 1.88 -2.37
N LEU A 90 -6.82 0.56 -2.31
CA LEU A 90 -5.80 -0.38 -1.83
C LEU A 90 -4.89 -0.93 -2.93
N VAL A 91 -5.17 -0.61 -4.19
CA VAL A 91 -4.40 -1.02 -5.36
C VAL A 91 -3.85 0.23 -6.04
N SER A 92 -2.60 0.16 -6.48
CA SER A 92 -1.93 1.24 -7.21
C SER A 92 -1.17 0.68 -8.40
N SER A 93 -1.24 1.34 -9.55
CA SER A 93 -0.40 1.07 -10.73
C SER A 93 0.90 1.87 -10.65
N PRO A 94 2.01 1.40 -11.25
CA PRO A 94 3.28 2.12 -11.18
C PRO A 94 3.22 3.41 -12.00
N GLN A 95 3.74 4.49 -11.44
CA GLN A 95 3.82 5.80 -12.06
C GLN A 95 5.27 6.24 -12.21
N LYS A 96 5.62 6.79 -13.37
CA LYS A 96 6.93 7.42 -13.59
C LYS A 96 6.92 8.83 -13.03
N LEU A 97 7.66 9.07 -11.96
CA LEU A 97 7.73 10.38 -11.29
C LEU A 97 9.19 10.76 -11.06
N ARG A 98 9.44 12.04 -10.80
CA ARG A 98 10.73 12.52 -10.31
C ARG A 98 10.69 12.67 -8.80
N ASP A 99 11.73 12.22 -8.12
CA ASP A 99 11.90 12.48 -6.69
C ASP A 99 12.25 13.96 -6.42
N LEU A 100 12.39 14.32 -5.14
CA LEU A 100 12.75 15.69 -4.71
C LEU A 100 14.14 16.14 -5.21
N SER A 101 14.99 15.20 -5.63
CA SER A 101 16.31 15.48 -6.23
C SER A 101 16.22 15.57 -7.76
N GLY A 102 15.02 15.45 -8.35
CA GLY A 102 14.78 15.49 -9.79
C GLY A 102 15.06 14.18 -10.52
N ARG A 103 15.40 13.08 -9.82
CA ARG A 103 15.73 11.79 -10.43
C ARG A 103 14.46 11.00 -10.73
N LEU A 104 14.39 10.46 -11.96
CA LEU A 104 13.26 9.65 -12.41
C LEU A 104 13.23 8.29 -11.70
N GLY A 105 12.04 7.85 -11.29
CA GLY A 105 11.79 6.54 -10.70
C GLY A 105 10.37 6.05 -10.95
N LEU A 106 10.10 4.81 -10.55
CA LEU A 106 8.77 4.19 -10.60
C LEU A 106 8.17 4.17 -9.20
N TYR A 107 6.94 4.64 -9.04
CA TYR A 107 6.30 4.79 -7.74
C TYR A 107 4.87 4.28 -7.74
N PHE A 108 4.49 3.65 -6.64
CA PHE A 108 3.11 3.37 -6.28
C PHE A 108 2.66 4.37 -5.23
N LEU A 109 1.52 5.01 -5.45
CA LEU A 109 0.94 6.00 -4.55
C LEU A 109 -0.36 5.48 -3.95
N PHE A 110 -0.52 5.66 -2.64
CA PHE A 110 -1.76 5.32 -1.93
C PHE A 110 -2.27 6.54 -1.14
N PRO A 111 -2.85 7.54 -1.83
CA PRO A 111 -3.29 8.78 -1.20
C PRO A 111 -4.59 8.64 -0.40
N ASP A 112 -5.36 7.57 -0.65
CA ASP A 112 -6.71 7.41 -0.11
C ASP A 112 -6.87 6.06 0.58
N VAL A 113 -6.30 5.94 1.78
CA VAL A 113 -6.36 4.72 2.60
C VAL A 113 -6.75 5.09 4.03
N SER A 114 -7.76 4.46 4.59
CA SER A 114 -8.26 4.72 5.96
C SER A 114 -8.40 3.42 6.74
N ILE A 115 -8.36 3.51 8.07
CA ILE A 115 -8.54 2.36 8.96
C ILE A 115 -9.83 2.54 9.77
N ARG A 116 -10.68 1.51 9.77
CA ARG A 116 -12.02 1.56 10.37
C ARG A 116 -12.00 1.67 11.89
N TRP A 117 -11.17 0.86 12.54
CA TRP A 117 -11.14 0.76 14.00
C TRP A 117 -9.79 1.24 14.53
N ARG A 118 -9.85 1.86 15.70
CA ARG A 118 -8.66 2.28 16.44
C ARG A 118 -7.77 1.07 16.75
N GLY A 119 -6.47 1.25 16.58
CA GLY A 119 -5.46 0.25 16.92
C GLY A 119 -4.07 0.64 16.44
N ARG A 120 -3.10 -0.25 16.66
CA ARG A 120 -1.78 -0.20 16.05
C ARG A 120 -1.67 -1.33 15.04
N PHE A 121 -1.11 -1.01 13.89
CA PHE A 121 -1.14 -1.87 12.73
C PHE A 121 0.13 -1.68 11.90
N GLN A 122 0.46 -2.71 11.13
CA GLN A 122 1.41 -2.61 10.04
C GLN A 122 0.70 -2.71 8.70
N LEU A 123 1.29 -2.14 7.66
CA LEU A 123 0.80 -2.26 6.29
C LEU A 123 1.80 -3.08 5.47
N GLY A 124 1.30 -4.12 4.82
CA GLY A 124 2.06 -4.91 3.86
C GLY A 124 1.83 -4.40 2.45
N VAL A 125 2.91 -4.28 1.67
CA VAL A 125 2.85 -3.92 0.25
C VAL A 125 3.30 -5.11 -0.58
N SER A 126 2.42 -5.60 -1.44
CA SER A 126 2.72 -6.73 -2.31
C SER A 126 2.74 -6.28 -3.77
N LEU A 127 3.83 -6.57 -4.47
CA LEU A 127 3.89 -6.44 -5.92
C LEU A 127 3.22 -7.65 -6.56
N LEU A 128 2.27 -7.41 -7.45
CA LEU A 128 1.57 -8.44 -8.22
C LEU A 128 1.76 -8.15 -9.70
N ARG A 129 1.84 -9.22 -10.49
CA ARG A 129 1.79 -9.16 -11.94
C ARG A 129 0.46 -9.75 -12.40
N LEU A 130 -0.34 -8.95 -13.10
CA LEU A 130 -1.53 -9.41 -13.79
C LEU A 130 -1.08 -10.29 -14.95
N SER A 131 -1.54 -11.54 -14.97
CA SER A 131 -1.48 -12.39 -16.16
C SER A 131 -2.82 -12.30 -16.90
N GLU A 132 -2.80 -12.59 -18.19
CA GLU A 132 -3.99 -13.15 -18.85
C GLU A 132 -4.26 -14.58 -18.33
#